data_AF-A0A806J6R6-F1
#
_entry.id   AF-A0A806J6R6-F1
#
_cell.length_a   1.000
_cell.length_b   1.000
_cell.length_c   1.000
_cell.angle_alpha   90.00
_cell.angle_beta   90.00
_cell.angle_gamma   90.00
#
_symmetry.space_group_name_H-M   'P 1'
#
loop_
_entity.id
_entity.type
_entity.pdbx_description
1 polymer ?
#
loop_
_entity_poly.entity_id
_entity_poly.type
_entity_poly.pdbx_seq_one_letter_code
_entity_poly.pdbx_strand_id
1 'polypeptide(L)'
;MRKSRLSQHKQNKLIELFVAGVTARTAAELVNVNKTTAAYYFYRLRLLIYQNSPHMEMFEGEIEADESYFGGTRKGKRGRGAVGKTAVFGLLKRDSKVYTVVIIFQLSIIELGFMYHE
;
A
#
# COMPACT_ATOMS: atom_id res chain seq x y z
N MET A 1 -11.86 -4.63 14.36
CA MET A 1 -12.61 -3.49 13.79
C MET A 1 -13.89 -3.28 14.58
N ARG A 2 -14.08 -2.09 15.16
CA ARG A 2 -15.09 -1.85 16.22
C ARG A 2 -16.57 -1.99 15.79
N LYS A 3 -16.87 -2.08 14.48
CA LYS A 3 -18.25 -2.16 13.92
C LYS A 3 -18.41 -3.18 12.77
N SER A 4 -17.60 -4.24 12.73
CA SER A 4 -17.75 -5.25 11.67
C SER A 4 -19.04 -6.06 11.88
N ARG A 5 -19.81 -6.28 10.81
CA ARG A 5 -20.96 -7.20 10.80
C ARG A 5 -20.53 -8.68 10.70
N LEU A 6 -19.22 -8.95 10.61
CA LEU A 6 -18.68 -10.31 10.58
C LEU A 6 -18.58 -10.89 12.00
N SER A 7 -18.85 -12.18 12.14
CA SER A 7 -18.65 -12.89 13.40
C SER A 7 -17.19 -12.82 13.84
N GLN A 8 -16.94 -12.87 15.15
CA GLN A 8 -15.59 -12.79 15.70
C GLN A 8 -14.67 -13.90 15.14
N HIS A 9 -15.21 -15.11 14.95
CA HIS A 9 -14.48 -16.22 14.35
C HIS A 9 -13.99 -15.89 12.92
N LYS A 10 -14.87 -15.36 12.07
CA LYS A 10 -14.50 -14.96 10.70
C LYS A 10 -13.49 -13.81 10.70
N GLN A 11 -13.62 -12.87 11.63
CA GLN A 11 -12.65 -11.78 11.79
C GLN A 11 -11.26 -12.32 12.15
N ASN A 12 -11.16 -13.20 13.15
CA ASN A 12 -9.90 -13.79 13.58
C ASN A 12 -9.24 -14.57 12.43
N LYS A 13 -10.04 -15.35 11.67
CA LYS A 13 -9.50 -16.10 10.53
C LYS A 13 -9.01 -15.20 9.39
N LEU A 14 -9.72 -14.11 9.11
CA LEU A 14 -9.25 -13.11 8.13
C LEU A 14 -7.95 -12.44 8.57
N ILE A 15 -7.77 -12.17 9.87
CA ILE A 15 -6.51 -11.61 10.40
C ILE A 15 -5.36 -12.62 10.25
N GLU A 16 -5.59 -13.89 10.61
CA GLU A 16 -4.60 -14.96 10.46
C GLU A 16 -4.14 -15.09 9.00
N LEU A 17 -5.09 -15.13 8.06
CA LEU A 17 -4.80 -15.23 6.62
C LEU A 17 -4.11 -13.98 6.07
N PHE A 18 -4.45 -12.81 6.60
CA PHE A 18 -3.76 -11.56 6.26
C PHE A 18 -2.29 -11.60 6.68
N VAL A 19 -2.00 -12.06 7.90
CA VAL A 19 -0.64 -12.20 8.43
C VAL A 19 0.13 -13.27 7.64
N ALA A 20 -0.52 -14.35 7.24
CA ALA A 20 0.07 -15.41 6.42
C ALA A 20 0.31 -15.01 4.94
N GLY A 21 0.01 -13.76 4.54
CA GLY A 21 0.23 -13.27 3.17
C GLY A 21 -0.72 -13.87 2.12
N VAL A 22 -1.82 -14.49 2.55
CA VAL A 22 -2.80 -15.10 1.64
C VAL A 22 -3.52 -14.00 0.86
N THR A 23 -3.85 -14.25 -0.41
CA THR A 23 -4.59 -13.25 -1.21
C THR A 23 -6.01 -13.08 -0.68
N ALA A 24 -6.58 -11.88 -0.81
CA ALA A 24 -7.97 -11.61 -0.40
C ALA A 24 -9.00 -12.50 -1.13
N ARG A 25 -8.69 -12.97 -2.34
CA ARG A 25 -9.55 -13.91 -3.08
C ARG A 25 -9.59 -15.26 -2.38
N THR A 26 -8.42 -15.86 -2.13
CA THR A 26 -8.30 -17.14 -1.44
C THR A 26 -8.85 -17.07 -0.02
N ALA A 27 -8.61 -15.96 0.69
CA ALA A 27 -9.16 -15.77 2.02
C ALA A 27 -10.69 -15.68 2.04
N ALA A 28 -11.31 -15.12 1.00
CA ALA A 28 -12.76 -15.07 0.88
C ALA A 28 -13.38 -16.48 0.77
N GLU A 29 -12.76 -17.34 -0.03
CA GLU A 29 -13.15 -18.74 -0.19
C GLU A 29 -12.97 -19.52 1.12
N LEU A 30 -11.81 -19.39 1.77
CA LEU A 30 -11.50 -20.09 3.02
C LEU A 30 -12.37 -19.67 4.21
N VAL A 31 -12.76 -18.40 4.29
CA VAL A 31 -13.58 -17.86 5.40
C VAL A 31 -15.08 -17.86 5.05
N ASN A 32 -15.42 -18.23 3.82
CA ASN A 32 -16.77 -18.19 3.28
C ASN A 32 -17.41 -16.79 3.48
N VAL A 33 -16.81 -15.78 2.85
CA VAL A 33 -17.30 -14.40 2.77
C VAL A 33 -17.22 -13.90 1.33
N ASN A 34 -17.93 -12.82 1.01
CA ASN A 34 -17.80 -12.22 -0.31
C ASN A 34 -16.36 -11.72 -0.53
N LYS A 35 -15.82 -11.94 -1.73
CA LYS A 35 -14.49 -11.45 -2.14
C LYS A 35 -14.31 -9.95 -1.90
N THR A 36 -15.33 -9.13 -2.17
CA THR A 36 -15.27 -7.69 -1.92
C THR A 36 -15.16 -7.39 -0.43
N THR A 37 -15.84 -8.17 0.42
CA THR A 37 -15.73 -8.07 1.88
C THR A 37 -14.32 -8.42 2.36
N ALA A 38 -13.72 -9.51 1.89
CA ALA A 38 -12.35 -9.89 2.26
C ALA A 38 -11.33 -8.83 1.80
N ALA A 39 -11.45 -8.34 0.55
CA ALA A 39 -10.59 -7.28 0.03
C ALA A 39 -10.70 -5.98 0.85
N TYR A 40 -11.93 -5.57 1.17
CA TYR A 40 -12.18 -4.41 2.02
C TYR A 40 -11.62 -4.61 3.43
N TYR A 41 -11.78 -5.81 4.01
CA TYR A 41 -11.23 -6.14 5.33
C TYR A 41 -9.71 -6.00 5.36
N PHE A 42 -9.01 -6.54 4.36
CA PHE A 42 -7.55 -6.46 4.25
C PHE A 42 -7.07 -5.02 4.05
N TYR A 43 -7.79 -4.24 3.24
CA TYR A 43 -7.51 -2.81 3.10
C TYR A 43 -7.62 -2.07 4.43
N ARG A 44 -8.69 -2.32 5.19
CA ARG A 44 -8.87 -1.73 6.53
C ARG A 44 -7.79 -2.15 7.51
N LEU A 45 -7.32 -3.40 7.45
CA LEU A 45 -6.18 -3.86 8.26
C LEU A 45 -4.90 -3.08 7.92
N ARG A 46 -4.60 -2.88 6.63
CA ARG A 46 -3.44 -2.07 6.21
C ARG A 46 -3.53 -0.62 6.70
N LEU A 47 -4.70 0.00 6.60
CA LEU A 47 -4.92 1.35 7.13
C LEU A 47 -4.70 1.42 8.64
N LEU A 48 -5.20 0.44 9.38
CA LEU A 48 -4.99 0.38 10.83
C LEU A 48 -3.52 0.20 11.18
N ILE A 49 -2.80 -0.68 10.46
CA ILE A 49 -1.35 -0.84 10.64
C ILE A 49 -0.65 0.48 10.36
N TYR A 50 -0.96 1.14 9.24
CA TYR A 50 -0.39 2.44 8.89
C TYR A 50 -0.63 3.50 9.97
N GLN A 51 -1.87 3.63 10.46
CA GLN A 51 -2.25 4.60 11.50
C GLN A 51 -1.59 4.33 12.86
N ASN A 52 -1.30 3.08 13.18
CA ASN A 52 -0.68 2.68 14.45
C ASN A 52 0.83 2.44 14.31
N SER A 53 1.39 2.60 13.11
CA SER A 53 2.82 2.50 12.91
C SER A 53 3.47 3.79 13.37
N PRO A 54 4.51 3.76 14.22
CA PRO A 54 5.22 4.95 14.69
C PRO A 54 6.02 5.68 13.60
N HIS A 55 5.85 5.33 12.32
CA HIS A 55 6.57 5.90 11.18
C HIS A 55 6.09 7.29 10.74
N MET A 56 5.15 7.89 11.49
CA MET A 56 4.74 9.27 11.28
C MET A 56 5.61 10.28 12.07
N GLU A 57 6.76 9.86 12.60
CA GLU A 57 7.93 10.75 12.66
C GLU A 57 8.40 10.99 11.22
N MET A 58 7.63 11.85 10.57
CA MET A 58 7.77 12.21 9.18
C MET A 58 9.12 12.89 9.02
N PHE A 59 10.12 12.12 8.59
CA PHE A 59 11.20 12.61 7.76
C PHE A 59 11.81 13.96 8.20
N GLU A 60 12.53 13.96 9.32
CA GLU A 60 13.37 15.10 9.72
C GLU A 60 14.80 14.95 9.18
N GLY A 61 15.35 16.03 8.63
CA GLY A 61 16.72 16.11 8.07
C GLY A 61 16.80 15.92 6.55
N GLU A 62 18.02 15.74 6.04
CA GLU A 62 18.27 15.49 4.61
C GLU A 62 17.82 14.07 4.22
N ILE A 63 16.98 13.97 3.19
CA ILE A 63 16.43 12.71 2.67
C ILE A 63 16.85 12.56 1.22
N GLU A 64 17.36 11.39 0.88
CA GLU A 64 17.63 11.03 -0.50
C GLU A 64 16.39 10.37 -1.09
N ALA A 65 15.87 10.94 -2.17
CA ALA A 65 14.75 10.39 -2.92
C ALA A 65 15.27 9.80 -4.25
N ASP A 66 15.07 8.50 -4.45
CA ASP A 66 15.31 7.84 -5.73
C ASP A 66 13.99 7.45 -6.40
N GLU A 67 13.89 7.71 -7.70
CA GLU A 67 12.71 7.41 -8.50
C GLU A 67 12.97 6.22 -9.43
N SER A 68 12.23 5.14 -9.19
CA SER A 68 12.28 3.92 -9.98
C SER A 68 10.96 3.67 -10.72
N TYR A 69 11.01 3.37 -12.02
CA TYR A 69 9.82 3.12 -12.83
C TYR A 69 9.68 1.64 -13.18
N PHE A 70 8.67 0.97 -12.62
CA PHE A 70 8.40 -0.46 -12.82
C PHE A 70 7.24 -0.70 -13.79
N GLY A 71 7.26 -1.81 -14.52
CA GLY A 71 6.21 -2.15 -15.49
C GLY A 71 6.34 -1.45 -16.85
N GLY A 72 5.21 -1.30 -17.55
CA GLY A 72 5.14 -0.87 -18.95
C GLY A 72 5.22 -2.04 -19.93
N THR A 73 4.16 -2.23 -20.73
CA THR A 73 4.08 -3.33 -21.70
C THR A 73 5.01 -3.08 -22.89
N ARG A 74 5.85 -4.06 -23.25
CA ARG A 74 6.87 -3.93 -24.30
C ARG A 74 6.33 -4.14 -25.72
N LYS A 75 6.36 -3.09 -26.53
CA LYS A 75 7.17 -2.89 -27.76
C LYS A 75 6.98 -1.41 -28.15
N GLY A 76 8.07 -0.64 -28.32
CA GLY A 76 8.02 0.82 -28.55
C GLY A 76 9.01 1.61 -27.69
N LYS A 77 8.72 2.90 -27.46
CA LYS A 77 9.61 3.86 -26.75
C LYS A 77 10.16 3.29 -25.42
N ARG A 78 11.46 3.47 -25.21
CA ARG A 78 12.20 3.00 -24.02
C ARG A 78 12.47 4.16 -23.06
N GLY A 79 12.94 3.84 -21.86
CA GLY A 79 13.32 4.83 -20.84
C GLY A 79 12.17 5.17 -19.88
N ARG A 80 12.37 6.22 -19.07
CA ARG A 80 11.45 6.62 -17.99
C ARG A 80 10.07 7.05 -18.51
N GLY A 81 10.00 7.69 -19.68
CA GLY A 81 8.76 8.15 -20.31
C GLY A 81 7.96 7.10 -21.09
N ALA A 82 8.14 5.80 -20.81
CA ALA A 82 7.34 4.76 -21.47
C ALA A 82 5.97 4.61 -20.80
N VAL A 83 4.92 4.49 -21.62
CA VAL A 83 3.53 4.40 -21.17
C VAL A 83 3.30 3.13 -20.33
N GLY A 84 2.47 3.25 -19.29
CA GLY A 84 2.08 2.13 -18.43
C GLY A 84 3.15 1.73 -17.40
N LYS A 85 4.13 2.60 -17.15
CA LYS A 85 5.07 2.46 -16.03
C LYS A 85 4.46 3.01 -14.75
N THR A 86 4.67 2.30 -13.66
CA THR A 86 4.39 2.73 -12.29
C THR A 86 5.66 3.33 -11.70
N ALA A 87 5.63 4.62 -11.35
CA ALA A 87 6.70 5.23 -10.58
C ALA A 87 6.66 4.72 -9.13
N VAL A 88 7.82 4.49 -8.54
CA VAL A 88 8.03 4.04 -7.17
C VAL A 88 9.16 4.88 -6.62
N PHE A 89 8.92 5.51 -5.46
CA PHE A 89 9.91 6.36 -4.82
C PHE A 89 10.51 5.61 -3.63
N GLY A 90 11.82 5.47 -3.64
CA GLY A 90 12.61 5.09 -2.46
C GLY A 90 13.03 6.35 -1.72
N LEU A 91 12.64 6.48 -0.46
CA LEU A 91 13.06 7.56 0.44
C LEU A 91 14.04 6.98 1.46
N LEU A 92 15.32 7.29 1.32
CA LEU A 92 16.37 6.86 2.23
C LEU A 92 16.64 7.95 3.27
N LYS A 93 16.47 7.61 4.55
CA LYS A 93 16.95 8.44 5.66
C LYS A 93 18.41 8.05 5.93
N ARG A 94 19.30 9.05 6.04
CA ARG A 94 20.67 8.83 6.54
C ARG A 94 20.57 8.16 7.93
N ASP A 95 21.41 7.16 8.18
CA ASP A 95 21.30 6.09 9.22
C ASP A 95 20.78 4.72 8.73
N SER A 96 20.95 4.42 7.44
CA SER A 96 20.70 3.09 6.83
C SER A 96 19.24 2.61 6.84
N LYS A 97 18.27 3.52 7.03
CA LYS A 97 16.83 3.19 6.99
C LYS A 97 16.24 3.64 5.66
N VAL A 98 16.00 2.67 4.78
CA VAL A 98 15.29 2.89 3.51
C VAL A 98 13.80 2.71 3.74
N TYR A 99 13.01 3.72 3.40
CA TYR A 99 11.57 3.65 3.31
C TYR A 99 11.18 3.66 1.82
N THR A 100 10.16 2.91 1.42
CA THR A 100 9.71 2.89 0.02
C THR A 100 8.22 3.17 -0.03
N VAL A 101 7.83 4.18 -0.80
CA VAL A 101 6.43 4.52 -1.06
C VAL A 101 6.13 4.20 -2.51
N VAL A 102 5.21 3.25 -2.73
CA VAL A 102 4.68 2.95 -4.05
C VAL A 102 3.58 3.95 -4.35
N ILE A 103 3.88 4.97 -5.16
CA ILE A 103 2.87 5.89 -5.68
C ILE A 103 2.30 5.27 -6.96
N ILE A 104 1.22 4.52 -6.81
CA ILE A 104 0.44 4.10 -7.96
C ILE A 104 -0.27 5.36 -8.45
N PHE A 105 0.14 5.91 -9.60
CA PHE A 105 -0.59 6.99 -10.27
C PHE A 105 -1.99 6.50 -10.70
N GLN A 106 -2.89 6.38 -9.72
CA GLN A 106 -4.31 6.30 -9.93
C GLN A 106 -4.88 7.57 -9.29
N LEU A 107 -5.02 8.58 -10.13
CA LEU A 107 -5.81 9.80 -9.97
C LEU A 107 -6.51 9.93 -8.61
N SER A 108 -5.87 10.62 -7.67
CA SER A 108 -6.60 11.63 -6.91
C SER A 108 -5.66 12.80 -6.63
N ILE A 109 -6.03 13.95 -7.19
CA ILE A 109 -5.35 15.25 -7.08
C ILE A 109 -5.24 15.70 -5.60
N ILE A 110 -5.86 14.99 -4.66
CA ILE A 110 -5.93 15.31 -3.25
C ILE A 110 -4.62 14.99 -2.51
N GLU A 111 -3.83 14.00 -2.95
CA GLU A 111 -2.56 13.66 -2.28
C GLU A 111 -1.39 14.56 -2.71
N LEU A 112 -1.45 15.17 -3.90
CA LEU A 112 -0.40 16.11 -4.34
C LEU A 112 -0.40 17.41 -3.52
N GLY A 113 -1.56 17.81 -2.98
CA GLY A 113 -1.69 19.01 -2.14
C GLY A 113 -1.03 18.90 -0.77
N PHE A 114 -0.79 17.69 -0.26
CA PHE A 114 -0.08 17.47 1.01
C PHE A 114 1.44 17.38 0.85
N MET A 115 1.96 17.18 -0.36
CA MET A 115 3.40 17.10 -0.64
C MET A 115 4.01 18.41 -1.15
N TYR A 116 3.21 19.43 -1.44
CA TYR A 116 3.65 20.72 -2.00
C TYR A 116 3.01 21.94 -1.30
N HIS A 117 2.83 21.88 0.02
CA HIS A 117 2.58 23.10 0.79
C HIS A 117 3.79 23.38 1.70
N GLU A 118 4.28 24.61 1.56
CA GLU A 118 5.49 25.22 2.14
C GLU A 118 5.72 24.96 3.64
#